data_AF-A0AAJ4GER5-F1
#
_entry.id   AF-A0AAJ4GER5-F1
#
_cell.length_a   1.000
_cell.length_b   1.000
_cell.length_c   1.000
_cell.angle_alpha   90.00
_cell.angle_beta   90.00
_cell.angle_gamma   90.00
#
_symmetry.space_group_name_H-M   'P 1'
#
loop_
_entity.id
_entity.type
_entity.pdbx_description
1 polymer ?
#
loop_
_entity_poly.entity_id
_entity_poly.type
_entity_poly.pdbx_seq_one_letter_code
_entity_poly.pdbx_strand_id
1 'polypeptide(L)'
;MQAQPEKKRHRFKMPSAFTILFIIIIIIAVLSWFIPAGKYSTDSSGNLIANTYHTVKSNPQGLWDVVMSPVYGMVGDKNTDGAISVSLFILVIGDFLGVVNKTKALDAGISSIVNRYKGREKVLIPILMTLFALGGSTYGMAEETVAFYPLLIPVMMACGFDSIVAVALALVGTSVGNMASTVNPFATGVASQTLGISPGTAWSRGSSSS
;
A
#
# COMPACT_ATOMS: atom_id res chain seq x y z
N MET A 1 20.44 55.96 12.30
CA MET A 1 19.56 54.91 11.77
C MET A 1 19.72 53.67 12.64
N GLN A 2 18.72 53.37 13.48
CA GLN A 2 18.71 52.16 14.31
C GLN A 2 18.13 51.01 13.48
N ALA A 3 18.85 49.89 13.36
CA ALA A 3 18.36 48.68 12.70
C ALA A 3 17.30 48.01 13.60
N GLN A 4 16.10 47.80 13.07
CA GLN A 4 15.05 47.04 13.76
C GLN A 4 15.39 45.54 13.80
N PRO A 5 15.04 44.82 14.87
CA PRO A 5 15.34 43.40 14.99
C PRO A 5 14.41 42.59 14.07
N GLU A 6 14.98 41.70 13.28
CA GLU A 6 14.26 40.83 12.36
C GLU A 6 13.38 39.82 13.13
N LYS A 7 12.06 39.90 12.92
CA LYS A 7 11.07 39.04 13.59
C LYS A 7 11.17 37.61 13.03
N LYS A 8 11.81 36.70 13.78
CA LYS A 8 11.87 35.26 13.47
C LYS A 8 10.45 34.71 13.29
N ARG A 9 10.05 34.47 12.03
CA ARG A 9 8.85 33.71 11.71
C ARG A 9 9.11 32.25 12.09
N HIS A 10 8.30 31.69 12.99
CA HIS A 10 8.30 30.26 13.26
C HIS A 10 7.93 29.54 11.95
N ARG A 11 8.92 28.97 11.28
CA ARG A 11 8.70 28.07 10.15
C ARG A 11 8.03 26.83 10.72
N PHE A 12 6.75 26.64 10.43
CA PHE A 12 6.04 25.41 10.74
C PHE A 12 6.77 24.27 10.01
N LYS A 13 7.57 23.50 10.74
CA LYS A 13 8.16 22.27 10.22
C LYS A 13 7.03 21.26 10.21
N MET A 14 6.76 20.67 9.05
CA MET A 14 5.80 19.56 9.00
C MET A 14 6.26 18.49 10.01
N PRO A 15 5.36 18.02 10.89
CA PRO A 15 5.68 16.94 11.81
C PRO A 15 6.09 15.69 11.01
N SER A 16 6.88 14.81 11.61
CA SER A 16 7.21 13.54 10.96
C SER A 16 5.94 12.71 10.77
N ALA A 17 5.95 11.79 9.80
CA ALA A 17 4.85 10.84 9.59
C ALA A 17 4.47 10.10 10.89
N PHE A 18 5.46 9.72 11.71
CA PHE A 18 5.24 9.10 13.02
C PHE A 18 4.50 10.01 13.99
N THR A 19 4.84 11.30 14.02
CA THR A 19 4.14 12.28 14.88
C THR A 19 2.69 12.45 14.45
N ILE A 20 2.44 12.54 13.14
CA ILE A 20 1.09 12.64 12.59
C ILE A 20 0.28 11.38 12.95
N LEU A 21 0.85 10.20 12.74
CA LEU A 21 0.24 8.92 13.08
C LEU A 21 -0.14 8.86 14.58
N PHE A 22 0.78 9.25 15.46
CA PHE A 22 0.55 9.23 16.90
C PHE A 22 -0.56 10.20 17.33
N ILE A 23 -0.60 11.40 16.75
CA ILE A 23 -1.69 12.36 16.97
C ILE A 23 -3.03 11.77 16.54
N ILE A 24 -3.09 11.11 15.38
CA ILE A 24 -4.31 10.46 14.90
C ILE A 24 -4.77 9.36 15.86
N ILE A 25 -3.87 8.52 16.36
CA ILE A 25 -4.20 7.47 17.35
C ILE A 25 -4.81 8.09 18.61
N ILE A 26 -4.21 9.16 19.14
CA ILE A 26 -4.74 9.85 20.32
C ILE A 26 -6.14 10.41 20.04
N ILE A 27 -6.35 11.05 18.89
CA ILE A 27 -7.65 11.61 18.51
C ILE A 27 -8.70 10.51 18.41
N ILE A 28 -8.40 9.40 17.73
CA ILE A 28 -9.31 8.27 17.58
C ILE A 28 -9.63 7.65 18.94
N ALA A 29 -8.63 7.48 19.80
CA ALA A 29 -8.83 6.99 21.14
C ALA A 29 -9.80 7.90 21.90
N VAL A 30 -9.56 9.22 21.95
CA VAL A 30 -10.46 10.18 22.61
C VAL A 30 -11.89 10.08 22.05
N LEU A 31 -12.04 9.98 20.73
CA LEU A 31 -13.35 9.83 20.08
C LEU A 31 -14.05 8.52 20.47
N SER A 32 -13.32 7.45 20.78
CA SER A 32 -13.90 6.16 21.19
C SER A 32 -14.69 6.23 22.52
N TRP A 33 -14.42 7.22 23.37
CA TRP A 33 -15.24 7.47 24.57
C TRP A 33 -16.59 8.11 24.25
N PHE A 34 -16.67 8.90 23.17
CA PHE A 34 -17.88 9.66 22.82
C PHE A 34 -18.72 8.97 21.75
N ILE A 35 -18.09 8.19 20.86
CA ILE A 35 -18.73 7.58 19.70
C ILE A 35 -18.75 6.05 19.88
N PRO A 36 -19.89 5.45 20.24
CA PRO A 36 -20.01 4.00 20.32
C PRO A 36 -19.90 3.38 18.91
N ALA A 37 -19.22 2.24 18.82
CA ALA A 37 -19.11 1.51 17.57
C ALA A 37 -20.48 0.99 17.11
N GLY A 38 -20.73 0.99 15.81
CA GLY A 38 -21.92 0.40 15.21
C GLY A 38 -21.63 -0.98 14.65
N LYS A 39 -22.59 -1.91 14.77
CA LYS A 39 -22.57 -3.19 14.06
C LYS A 39 -23.88 -3.42 13.34
N TYR A 40 -23.80 -4.14 12.22
CA TYR A 40 -24.95 -4.70 11.53
C TYR A 40 -25.11 -6.16 11.94
N SER A 41 -26.36 -6.62 12.05
CA SER A 41 -26.62 -8.03 12.28
C SER A 41 -26.35 -8.83 11.01
N THR A 42 -25.85 -10.04 11.20
CA THR A 42 -25.50 -10.95 10.11
C THR A 42 -26.51 -12.08 10.05
N ASP A 43 -26.91 -12.50 8.84
CA ASP A 43 -27.73 -13.70 8.66
C ASP A 43 -26.91 -14.99 8.91
N SER A 44 -27.58 -16.15 8.90
CA SER A 44 -26.94 -17.47 9.04
C SER A 44 -25.91 -17.80 7.95
N SER A 45 -25.84 -16.99 6.89
CA SER A 45 -24.93 -17.13 5.75
C SER A 45 -23.79 -16.10 5.76
N GLY A 46 -23.71 -15.22 6.75
CA GLY A 46 -22.66 -14.21 6.86
C GLY A 46 -22.94 -12.88 6.14
N ASN A 47 -24.14 -12.67 5.61
CA ASN A 47 -24.50 -11.41 4.93
C ASN A 47 -24.99 -10.35 5.93
N LEU A 48 -24.55 -9.10 5.75
CA LEU A 48 -25.02 -7.97 6.55
C LEU A 48 -26.49 -7.64 6.20
N ILE A 49 -27.36 -7.60 7.20
CA ILE A 49 -28.78 -7.31 7.00
C ILE A 49 -28.99 -5.80 6.99
N ALA A 50 -29.46 -5.25 5.87
CA ALA A 50 -29.80 -3.83 5.76
C ALA A 50 -30.81 -3.40 6.85
N ASN A 51 -30.69 -2.16 7.36
CA ASN A 51 -31.52 -1.63 8.47
C ASN A 51 -31.39 -2.34 9.84
N THR A 52 -30.38 -3.18 10.07
CA THR A 52 -30.11 -3.78 11.40
C THR A 52 -28.96 -3.13 12.16
N TYR A 53 -28.62 -1.88 11.80
CA TYR A 53 -27.62 -1.11 12.51
C TYR A 53 -28.02 -0.98 13.98
N HIS A 54 -27.17 -1.49 14.87
CA HIS A 54 -27.31 -1.28 16.29
C HIS A 54 -25.97 -0.81 16.86
N THR A 55 -26.05 0.11 17.81
CA THR A 55 -24.88 0.57 18.55
C THR A 55 -24.48 -0.51 19.55
N VAL A 56 -23.22 -0.88 19.53
CA VAL A 56 -22.64 -1.82 20.48
C VAL A 56 -22.17 -1.04 21.71
N LYS A 57 -22.08 -1.72 22.85
CA LYS A 57 -21.55 -1.12 24.08
C LYS A 57 -20.17 -0.51 23.79
N SER A 58 -20.02 0.77 24.12
CA SER A 58 -18.74 1.48 23.94
C SER A 58 -17.63 0.73 24.66
N ASN A 59 -16.56 0.42 23.93
CA ASN A 59 -15.33 -0.16 24.45
C ASN A 59 -14.21 0.86 24.24
N PRO A 60 -14.11 1.87 25.13
CA PRO A 60 -13.15 2.95 24.96
C PRO A 60 -11.72 2.41 24.99
N GLN A 61 -10.87 2.90 24.09
CA GLN A 61 -9.46 2.51 24.06
C GLN A 61 -8.73 3.02 25.30
N GLY A 62 -8.08 2.14 26.06
CA GLY A 62 -7.27 2.54 27.20
C GLY A 62 -5.96 3.22 26.80
N LEU A 63 -5.29 3.85 27.77
CA LEU A 63 -3.93 4.39 27.60
C LEU A 63 -2.94 3.34 27.07
N TRP A 64 -3.09 2.08 27.49
CA TRP A 64 -2.25 0.98 27.00
C TRP A 64 -2.53 0.63 25.54
N ASP A 65 -3.79 0.69 25.11
CA ASP A 65 -4.18 0.42 23.72
C ASP A 65 -3.64 1.51 22.77
N VAL A 66 -3.58 2.76 23.22
CA VAL A 66 -2.96 3.86 22.48
C VAL A 66 -1.46 3.63 22.28
N VAL A 67 -0.76 3.20 23.34
CA VAL A 67 0.69 2.94 23.28
C VAL A 67 1.00 1.68 22.47
N MET A 68 0.15 0.66 22.54
CA MET A 68 0.34 -0.60 21.79
C MET A 68 -0.25 -0.58 20.39
N SER A 69 -1.07 0.41 20.03
CA SER A 69 -1.65 0.53 18.68
C SER A 69 -0.60 0.46 17.56
N PRO A 70 0.57 1.11 17.64
CA PRO A 70 1.62 0.95 16.62
C PRO A 70 2.17 -0.48 16.53
N VAL A 71 2.29 -1.18 17.67
CA VAL A 71 2.78 -2.57 17.73
C VAL A 71 1.74 -3.51 17.11
N TYR A 72 0.47 -3.35 17.47
CA TYR A 72 -0.63 -4.11 16.87
C TYR A 72 -0.78 -3.80 15.38
N GLY A 73 -0.58 -2.55 14.95
CA GLY A 73 -0.56 -2.21 13.52
C GLY A 73 0.58 -2.89 12.75
N MET A 74 1.74 -3.11 13.40
CA MET A 74 2.88 -3.77 12.78
C MET A 74 2.75 -5.30 12.77
N VAL A 75 2.43 -5.91 13.93
CA VAL A 75 2.43 -7.37 14.12
C VAL A 75 1.07 -7.99 13.76
N GLY A 76 -0.01 -7.22 13.84
CA GLY A 76 -1.37 -7.71 13.73
C GLY A 76 -1.93 -8.19 15.07
N ASP A 77 -3.24 -8.44 15.09
CA ASP A 77 -3.97 -9.07 16.19
C ASP A 77 -4.93 -10.12 15.60
N LYS A 78 -5.66 -10.85 16.45
CA LYS A 78 -6.63 -11.90 16.08
C LYS A 78 -7.64 -11.51 15.01
N ASN A 79 -7.90 -10.21 14.86
CA ASN A 79 -8.90 -9.65 13.96
C ASN A 79 -8.32 -8.78 12.83
N THR A 80 -7.01 -8.55 12.80
CA THR A 80 -6.40 -7.58 11.88
C THR A 80 -4.99 -8.03 11.49
N ASP A 81 -4.74 -8.09 10.19
CA ASP A 81 -3.42 -8.42 9.66
C ASP A 81 -2.40 -7.31 9.97
N GLY A 82 -1.17 -7.73 10.29
CA GLY A 82 -0.07 -6.80 10.56
C GLY A 82 0.64 -6.33 9.30
N ALA A 83 1.23 -5.13 9.37
CA ALA A 83 2.09 -4.59 8.31
C ALA A 83 3.46 -5.29 8.18
N ILE A 84 3.74 -6.33 8.97
CA ILE A 84 5.02 -7.05 8.99
C ILE A 84 5.34 -7.73 7.66
N SER A 85 4.35 -8.28 6.97
CA SER A 85 4.53 -8.96 5.67
C SER A 85 5.06 -7.99 4.60
N VAL A 86 4.43 -6.83 4.49
CA VAL A 86 4.83 -5.68 3.65
C VAL A 86 6.23 -5.19 4.05
N SER A 87 6.46 -4.98 5.34
CA SER A 87 7.75 -4.47 5.84
C SER A 87 8.91 -5.42 5.51
N LEU A 88 8.71 -6.73 5.68
CA LEU A 88 9.71 -7.74 5.34
C LEU A 88 9.95 -7.81 3.82
N PHE A 89 8.91 -7.66 3.01
CA PHE A 89 9.04 -7.61 1.56
C PHE A 89 9.91 -6.43 1.09
N ILE A 90 9.64 -5.22 1.59
CA ILE A 90 10.46 -4.03 1.30
C ILE A 90 11.90 -4.24 1.75
N LEU A 91 12.11 -4.81 2.94
CA LEU A 91 13.46 -5.10 3.44
C LEU A 91 14.21 -6.08 2.55
N VAL A 92 13.56 -7.16 2.09
CA VAL A 92 14.17 -8.16 1.19
C VAL A 92 14.52 -7.52 -0.16
N ILE A 93 13.63 -6.68 -0.71
CA ILE A 93 13.94 -5.92 -1.93
C ILE A 93 15.13 -4.98 -1.69
N GLY A 94 15.13 -4.25 -0.58
CA GLY A 94 16.22 -3.35 -0.22
C GLY A 94 17.57 -4.07 -0.09
N ASP A 95 17.58 -5.23 0.55
CA ASP A 95 18.79 -6.06 0.71
C ASP A 95 19.27 -6.62 -0.64
N PHE A 96 18.35 -7.16 -1.44
CA PHE A 96 18.63 -7.60 -2.81
C PHE A 96 19.23 -6.46 -3.66
N LEU A 97 18.61 -5.28 -3.65
CA LEU A 97 19.11 -4.11 -4.36
C LEU A 97 20.48 -3.68 -3.84
N GLY A 98 20.73 -3.76 -2.53
CA GLY A 98 22.03 -3.51 -1.91
C GLY A 98 23.12 -4.43 -2.46
N VAL A 99 22.84 -5.74 -2.55
CA VAL A 99 23.76 -6.75 -3.11
C VAL A 99 23.98 -6.52 -4.61
N VAL A 100 22.91 -6.28 -5.37
CA VAL A 100 22.97 -6.04 -6.83
C VAL A 100 23.74 -4.76 -7.17
N ASN A 101 23.58 -3.71 -6.35
CA ASN A 101 24.33 -2.48 -6.51
C ASN A 101 25.82 -2.68 -6.19
N LYS A 102 26.14 -3.42 -5.10
CA LYS A 102 27.53 -3.73 -4.72
C LYS A 102 28.26 -4.55 -5.79
N THR A 103 27.55 -5.45 -6.48
CA THR A 103 28.10 -6.29 -7.54
C THR A 103 28.19 -5.59 -8.91
N LYS A 104 27.69 -4.35 -9.04
CA LYS A 104 27.54 -3.63 -10.32
C LYS A 104 26.70 -4.36 -11.37
N ALA A 105 25.94 -5.38 -10.95
CA ALA A 105 25.00 -6.07 -11.82
C ALA A 105 23.90 -5.11 -12.30
N LEU A 106 23.53 -4.13 -11.47
CA LEU A 106 22.63 -3.05 -11.82
C LEU A 106 23.14 -2.24 -13.03
N ASP A 107 24.38 -1.78 -12.96
CA ASP A 107 25.00 -0.95 -14.01
C ASP A 107 25.12 -1.70 -15.34
N ALA A 108 25.50 -2.98 -15.27
CA ALA A 108 25.55 -3.87 -16.42
C ALA A 108 24.16 -4.12 -17.02
N GLY A 109 23.15 -4.33 -16.17
CA GLY A 109 21.76 -4.50 -16.59
C GLY A 109 21.21 -3.27 -17.29
N ILE A 110 21.43 -2.07 -16.73
CA ILE A 110 21.06 -0.80 -17.34
C ILE A 110 21.73 -0.66 -18.72
N SER A 111 23.03 -0.89 -18.80
CA SER A 111 23.78 -0.82 -20.06
C SER A 111 23.25 -1.80 -21.12
N SER A 112 22.86 -3.01 -20.70
CA SER A 112 22.24 -4.01 -21.56
C SER A 112 20.89 -3.54 -22.11
N ILE A 113 20.02 -2.99 -21.24
CA ILE A 113 18.71 -2.46 -21.63
C ILE A 113 18.88 -1.31 -22.63
N VAL A 114 19.75 -0.34 -22.33
CA VAL A 114 20.02 0.81 -23.21
C VAL A 114 20.52 0.34 -24.57
N ASN A 115 21.49 -0.56 -24.62
CA ASN A 115 22.03 -1.06 -25.88
C ASN A 115 21.01 -1.86 -26.68
N ARG A 116 20.15 -2.65 -26.01
CA ARG A 116 19.13 -3.47 -26.66
C ARG A 116 17.94 -2.66 -27.19
N TYR A 117 17.57 -1.59 -26.50
CA TYR A 117 16.43 -0.74 -26.84
C TYR A 117 16.83 0.59 -27.50
N LYS A 118 18.11 0.74 -27.89
CA LYS A 118 18.59 1.93 -28.63
C LYS A 118 17.78 2.14 -29.91
N GLY A 119 17.17 3.32 -30.05
CA GLY A 119 16.25 3.69 -31.13
C GLY A 119 14.81 3.17 -30.98
N ARG A 120 14.49 2.46 -29.90
CA ARG A 120 13.15 1.94 -29.56
C ARG A 120 12.83 2.11 -28.07
N GLU A 121 13.39 3.13 -27.43
CA GLU A 121 13.32 3.37 -25.99
C GLU A 121 11.87 3.52 -25.52
N LYS A 122 10.99 4.08 -26.36
CA LYS A 122 9.55 4.23 -26.09
C LYS A 122 8.81 2.90 -25.88
N VAL A 123 9.34 1.78 -26.39
CA VAL A 123 8.76 0.44 -26.18
C VAL A 123 8.96 -0.03 -24.73
N LEU A 124 9.94 0.53 -24.02
CA LEU A 124 10.19 0.19 -22.63
C LEU A 124 9.01 0.62 -21.72
N ILE A 125 8.35 1.73 -22.07
CA ILE A 125 7.20 2.26 -21.32
C ILE A 125 6.05 1.23 -21.23
N PRO A 126 5.44 0.76 -22.33
CA PRO A 126 4.33 -0.19 -22.26
C PRO A 126 4.74 -1.54 -21.66
N ILE A 127 5.99 -1.99 -21.85
CA ILE A 127 6.49 -3.22 -21.23
C ILE A 127 6.50 -3.08 -19.71
N LEU A 128 7.15 -2.02 -19.20
CA LEU A 128 7.24 -1.79 -17.76
C LEU A 128 5.85 -1.47 -17.18
N MET A 129 5.00 -0.70 -17.87
CA MET A 129 3.61 -0.45 -17.44
C MET A 129 2.83 -1.76 -17.28
N THR A 130 2.96 -2.69 -18.21
CA THR A 130 2.29 -4.00 -18.12
C THR A 130 2.82 -4.80 -16.93
N LEU A 131 4.13 -4.78 -16.68
CA LEU A 131 4.74 -5.44 -15.53
C LEU A 131 4.23 -4.87 -14.20
N PHE A 132 4.19 -3.54 -14.07
CA PHE A 132 3.63 -2.88 -12.88
C PHE A 132 2.13 -3.11 -12.73
N ALA A 133 1.37 -3.15 -13.84
CA ALA A 133 -0.05 -3.47 -13.82
C ALA A 133 -0.31 -4.92 -13.38
N LEU A 134 0.51 -5.87 -13.80
CA LEU A 134 0.45 -7.24 -13.30
C LEU A 134 0.74 -7.28 -11.79
N GLY A 135 1.78 -6.58 -11.32
CA GLY A 135 2.08 -6.47 -9.89
C GLY A 135 0.90 -5.90 -9.08
N GLY A 136 0.30 -4.81 -9.55
CA GLY A 136 -0.89 -4.21 -8.94
C GLY A 136 -2.10 -5.16 -8.93
N SER A 137 -2.38 -5.82 -10.06
CA SER A 137 -3.52 -6.74 -10.18
C SER A 137 -3.39 -8.00 -9.33
N THR A 138 -2.14 -8.42 -9.03
CA THR A 138 -1.89 -9.68 -8.34
C THR A 138 -1.96 -9.54 -6.82
N TYR A 139 -1.29 -8.54 -6.25
CA TYR A 139 -1.25 -8.38 -4.79
C TYR A 139 -1.40 -6.94 -4.31
N GLY A 140 -1.77 -6.00 -5.20
CA GLY A 140 -1.97 -4.61 -4.80
C GLY A 140 -0.68 -3.84 -4.53
N MET A 141 0.35 -4.00 -5.38
CA MET A 141 1.72 -3.43 -5.25
C MET A 141 1.81 -1.87 -5.24
N ALA A 142 0.74 -1.14 -4.95
CA ALA A 142 0.76 0.32 -5.02
C ALA A 142 1.74 0.92 -3.99
N GLU A 143 1.67 0.47 -2.75
CA GLU A 143 2.53 0.93 -1.66
C GLU A 143 3.99 0.49 -1.85
N GLU A 144 4.17 -0.72 -2.38
CA GLU A 144 5.49 -1.32 -2.62
C GLU A 144 6.25 -0.68 -3.78
N THR A 145 5.54 0.03 -4.66
CA THR A 145 6.12 0.68 -5.83
C THR A 145 7.27 1.63 -5.46
N VAL A 146 7.21 2.24 -4.27
CA VAL A 146 8.23 3.17 -3.77
C VAL A 146 9.59 2.48 -3.60
N ALA A 147 9.60 1.20 -3.24
CA ALA A 147 10.82 0.41 -3.10
C ALA A 147 11.51 0.13 -4.44
N PHE A 148 10.79 0.23 -5.56
CA PHE A 148 11.33 0.02 -6.90
C PHE A 148 11.90 1.28 -7.55
N TYR A 149 11.64 2.48 -7.02
CA TYR A 149 12.15 3.73 -7.60
C TYR A 149 13.67 3.80 -7.70
N PRO A 150 14.46 3.33 -6.71
CA PRO A 150 15.92 3.31 -6.83
C PRO A 150 16.43 2.46 -8.01
N LEU A 151 15.65 1.48 -8.47
CA LEU A 151 15.94 0.66 -9.65
C LEU A 151 15.40 1.32 -10.93
N LEU A 152 14.16 1.78 -10.90
CA LEU A 152 13.45 2.24 -12.09
C LEU A 152 13.97 3.59 -12.60
N ILE A 153 14.27 4.53 -11.70
CA ILE A 153 14.72 5.88 -12.08
C ILE A 153 16.04 5.81 -12.87
N PRO A 154 17.12 5.13 -12.41
CA PRO A 154 18.35 5.02 -13.18
C PRO A 154 18.17 4.36 -14.55
N VAL A 155 17.34 3.31 -14.65
CA VAL A 155 17.05 2.62 -15.93
C VAL A 155 16.38 3.58 -16.92
N MET A 156 15.34 4.29 -16.48
CA MET A 156 14.60 5.21 -17.35
C MET A 156 15.45 6.42 -17.76
N MET A 157 16.23 6.97 -16.82
CA MET A 157 17.18 8.06 -17.09
C MET A 157 18.25 7.63 -18.10
N ALA A 158 18.76 6.40 -18.00
CA ALA A 158 19.76 5.87 -18.92
C ALA A 158 19.20 5.65 -20.34
N CYS A 159 17.90 5.40 -20.47
CA CYS A 159 17.19 5.34 -21.76
C CYS A 159 16.80 6.74 -22.31
N GLY A 160 17.16 7.83 -21.63
CA GLY A 160 16.89 9.20 -22.07
C GLY A 160 15.52 9.75 -21.66
N PHE A 161 14.81 9.09 -20.75
CA PHE A 161 13.61 9.63 -20.10
C PHE A 161 13.97 10.43 -18.85
N ASP A 162 12.98 11.11 -18.26
CA ASP A 162 13.14 11.80 -16.99
C ASP A 162 12.66 10.96 -15.79
N SER A 163 13.01 11.42 -14.59
CA SER A 163 12.59 10.77 -13.34
C SER A 163 11.07 10.81 -13.13
N ILE A 164 10.39 11.82 -13.68
CA ILE A 164 8.93 11.93 -13.59
C ILE A 164 8.26 10.83 -14.42
N VAL A 165 8.73 10.55 -15.63
CA VAL A 165 8.23 9.43 -16.44
C VAL A 165 8.44 8.11 -15.71
N ALA A 166 9.59 7.90 -15.04
CA ALA A 166 9.82 6.69 -14.25
C ALA A 166 8.78 6.55 -13.12
N VAL A 167 8.58 7.60 -12.33
CA VAL A 167 7.62 7.60 -11.22
C VAL A 167 6.18 7.44 -11.73
N ALA A 168 5.80 8.18 -12.76
CA ALA A 168 4.47 8.13 -13.37
C ALA A 168 4.18 6.76 -13.99
N LEU A 169 5.15 6.15 -14.65
CA LEU A 169 5.02 4.81 -15.21
C LEU A 169 4.63 3.79 -14.15
N ALA A 170 5.32 3.83 -13.01
CA ALA A 170 5.09 2.88 -11.93
C ALA A 170 3.76 3.15 -11.24
N LEU A 171 3.46 4.42 -10.93
CA LEU A 171 2.20 4.84 -10.31
C LEU A 171 0.98 4.51 -11.16
N VAL A 172 1.01 4.86 -12.44
CA VAL A 172 -0.11 4.60 -13.37
C VAL A 172 -0.22 3.10 -13.60
N GLY A 173 0.89 2.39 -13.82
CA GLY A 173 0.91 0.94 -13.99
C GLY A 173 0.24 0.23 -12.83
N THR A 174 0.69 0.47 -11.59
CA THR A 174 0.11 -0.21 -10.41
C THR A 174 -1.31 0.23 -10.13
N SER A 175 -1.67 1.50 -10.34
CA SER A 175 -3.05 1.97 -10.18
C SER A 175 -4.01 1.28 -11.15
N VAL A 176 -3.62 1.16 -12.42
CA VAL A 176 -4.41 0.42 -13.42
C VAL A 176 -4.53 -1.06 -13.06
N GLY A 177 -3.43 -1.68 -12.60
CA GLY A 177 -3.44 -3.04 -12.07
C GLY A 177 -4.40 -3.23 -10.90
N ASN A 178 -4.35 -2.33 -9.92
CA ASN A 178 -5.21 -2.37 -8.74
C ASN A 178 -6.69 -2.18 -9.10
N MET A 179 -7.00 -1.39 -10.14
CA MET A 179 -8.37 -1.29 -10.65
C MET A 179 -8.86 -2.60 -11.28
N ALA A 180 -7.97 -3.34 -11.96
CA ALA A 180 -8.31 -4.64 -12.55
C ALA A 180 -8.46 -5.77 -11.51
N SER A 181 -7.68 -5.73 -10.41
CA SER A 181 -7.77 -6.60 -9.21
C SER A 181 -8.18 -8.05 -9.49
N THR A 182 -7.55 -8.70 -10.47
CA THR A 182 -7.93 -10.05 -10.89
C THR A 182 -7.77 -11.10 -9.79
N VAL A 183 -6.71 -10.99 -8.99
CA VAL A 183 -6.42 -11.88 -7.85
C VAL A 183 -5.90 -11.14 -6.61
N ASN A 184 -6.06 -9.81 -6.59
CA ASN A 184 -5.61 -8.96 -5.49
C ASN A 184 -6.33 -9.36 -4.18
N PRO A 185 -5.63 -9.91 -3.17
CA PRO A 185 -6.26 -10.41 -1.94
C PRO A 185 -6.88 -9.29 -1.10
N PHE A 186 -6.42 -8.04 -1.25
CA PHE A 186 -6.97 -6.89 -0.54
C PHE A 186 -8.32 -6.45 -1.11
N ALA A 187 -8.45 -6.43 -2.45
CA ALA A 187 -9.71 -6.06 -3.11
C ALA A 187 -10.70 -7.24 -3.14
N THR A 188 -10.22 -8.45 -3.47
CA THR A 188 -11.05 -9.65 -3.54
C THR A 188 -11.51 -10.10 -2.16
N GLY A 189 -10.72 -9.92 -1.10
CA GLY A 189 -11.14 -10.19 0.28
C GLY A 189 -12.34 -9.32 0.71
N VAL A 190 -12.28 -8.02 0.46
CA VAL A 190 -13.40 -7.08 0.74
C VAL A 190 -14.62 -7.40 -0.13
N ALA A 191 -14.42 -7.72 -1.42
CA ALA A 191 -15.49 -8.11 -2.32
C ALA A 191 -16.18 -9.42 -1.89
N SER A 192 -15.39 -10.45 -1.51
CA SER A 192 -15.88 -11.73 -0.99
C SER A 192 -16.66 -11.57 0.31
N GLN A 193 -16.19 -10.71 1.22
CA GLN A 193 -16.91 -10.38 2.45
C GLN A 193 -18.23 -9.64 2.16
N THR A 194 -18.27 -8.80 1.13
CA THR A 194 -19.48 -8.07 0.71
C THR A 194 -20.51 -9.01 0.05
N LEU A 195 -20.04 -10.05 -0.65
CA LEU A 195 -20.89 -11.00 -1.39
C LEU A 195 -21.19 -12.30 -0.63
N GLY A 196 -20.70 -12.47 0.60
CA GLY A 196 -20.92 -13.67 1.41
C GLY A 196 -20.32 -14.97 0.83
N ILE A 197 -19.40 -14.86 -0.13
CA ILE A 197 -18.76 -16.00 -0.80
C ILE A 197 -17.28 -16.06 -0.45
N SER A 198 -16.85 -17.17 0.15
CA SER A 198 -15.44 -17.44 0.44
C SER A 198 -14.59 -17.35 -0.84
N PRO A 199 -13.40 -16.74 -0.81
CA PRO A 199 -12.46 -16.75 -1.95
C PRO A 199 -12.10 -18.21 -2.31
N GLY A 200 -12.83 -18.79 -3.26
CA GLY A 200 -12.65 -20.19 -3.69
C GLY A 200 -13.94 -20.99 -3.90
N THR A 201 -15.09 -20.57 -3.36
CA THR A 201 -16.35 -21.34 -3.52
C THR A 201 -17.07 -21.09 -4.85
N ALA A 202 -16.67 -20.08 -5.62
CA ALA A 202 -17.25 -19.80 -6.94
C ALA A 202 -16.92 -20.92 -7.96
N TRP A 203 -15.78 -21.60 -7.82
CA TRP A 203 -15.38 -22.69 -8.71
C TRP A 203 -16.07 -24.02 -8.39
N SER A 204 -16.37 -24.30 -7.12
CA SER A 204 -16.89 -25.62 -6.72
C SER A 204 -18.41 -25.78 -6.89
N ARG A 205 -19.12 -24.75 -7.36
CA ARG A 205 -20.58 -24.75 -7.46
C ARG A 205 -21.14 -25.15 -8.84
N GLY A 206 -20.26 -25.63 -9.73
CA GLY A 206 -20.61 -26.05 -11.09
C GLY A 206 -20.73 -27.57 -11.33
N SER A 207 -20.55 -28.44 -10.32
CA SER A 207 -20.47 -29.90 -10.56
C SER A 207 -21.40 -30.78 -9.73
N SER A 208 -22.50 -30.25 -9.19
CA SER A 208 -23.51 -31.09 -8.53
C SER A 208 -24.93 -30.60 -8.82
N SER A 209 -25.34 -30.79 -10.07
CA SER A 209 -26.74 -30.92 -10.44
C SER A 209 -26.88 -32.09 -11.42
N SER A 210 -27.04 -33.28 -10.86
CA SER A 210 -27.67 -34.45 -11.47
C SER A 210 -28.47 -35.14 -10.38
#